data_AF-A0A1B6CP44-F1
#
_entry.id   AF-A0A1B6CP44-F1
#
_cell.length_a   1.000
_cell.length_b   1.000
_cell.length_c   1.000
_cell.angle_alpha   90.00
_cell.angle_beta   90.00
_cell.angle_gamma   90.00
#
_symmetry.space_group_name_H-M   'P 1'
#
loop_
_entity.id
_entity.type
_entity.pdbx_description
1 polymer ?
#
loop_
_entity_poly.entity_id
_entity_poly.type
_entity_poly.pdbx_seq_one_letter_code
_entity_poly.pdbx_strand_id
1 'polypeptide(L)'
;MSSSSFELLKPICENVMLSANKNNVEHLNKFLSEVPDTILQQYQNAIIFPIEFQLHQVSNTEVQQKLIECLITLFKRTYITSLEIFIHISRVLYERISSGKGEVVLKKVPEELKLSVVECIIALITRTEHSVLYEIYSRERYHLMSPLIFICTLLAKEEKLVKLRFKR
;
A
#
# COMPACT_ATOMS: atom_id res chain seq x y z
N MET A 1 -18.09 19.56 -13.56
CA MET A 1 -18.48 19.33 -12.15
C MET A 1 -17.31 18.74 -11.36
N SER A 2 -16.11 19.34 -11.41
CA SER A 2 -14.85 18.71 -10.98
C SER A 2 -14.26 19.25 -9.68
N SER A 3 -14.76 20.36 -9.13
CA SER A 3 -14.19 21.02 -7.94
C SER A 3 -14.72 20.48 -6.62
N SER A 4 -16.01 20.10 -6.55
CA SER A 4 -16.67 19.78 -5.27
C SER A 4 -16.15 18.50 -4.60
N SER A 5 -15.78 17.47 -5.36
CA SER A 5 -15.32 16.20 -4.77
C SER A 5 -13.89 16.28 -4.22
N PHE A 6 -13.03 17.13 -4.79
CA PHE A 6 -11.67 17.35 -4.25
C PHE A 6 -11.69 18.19 -2.98
N GLU A 7 -12.57 19.19 -2.91
CA GLU A 7 -12.78 19.99 -1.69
C GLU A 7 -13.26 19.11 -0.52
N LEU A 8 -13.97 18.02 -0.79
CA LEU A 8 -14.34 17.01 0.21
C LEU A 8 -13.19 16.06 0.56
N LEU A 9 -12.33 15.72 -0.40
CA LEU A 9 -11.18 14.83 -0.18
C LEU A 9 -10.10 15.47 0.69
N LYS A 10 -9.79 16.75 0.43
CA LYS A 10 -8.71 17.48 1.10
C LYS A 10 -8.75 17.41 2.64
N PRO A 11 -9.86 17.75 3.33
CA PRO A 11 -9.90 17.69 4.78
C PRO A 11 -9.77 16.25 5.32
N ILE A 12 -10.22 15.24 4.57
CA ILE A 12 -10.08 13.84 4.95
C ILE A 12 -8.60 13.42 4.87
N CYS A 13 -7.90 13.78 3.79
CA CYS A 13 -6.47 13.57 3.65
C CYS A 13 -5.66 14.32 4.72
N GLU A 14 -6.02 15.58 5.02
CA GLU A 14 -5.38 16.36 6.09
C GLU A 14 -5.57 15.70 7.47
N ASN A 15 -6.78 15.22 7.77
CA ASN A 15 -7.04 14.52 9.03
C ASN A 15 -6.17 13.26 9.19
N VAL A 16 -6.02 12.46 8.13
CA VAL A 16 -5.10 11.31 8.14
C VAL A 16 -3.65 11.78 8.30
N MET A 17 -3.23 12.80 7.57
CA MET A 17 -1.87 13.34 7.63
C MET A 17 -1.51 13.92 9.00
N LEU A 18 -2.47 14.50 9.73
CA LEU A 18 -2.25 15.05 11.07
C LEU A 18 -2.33 13.97 12.16
N SER A 19 -3.28 13.04 12.05
CA SER A 19 -3.47 11.99 13.04
C SER A 19 -4.05 10.73 12.38
N ALA A 20 -3.17 9.80 12.00
CA ALA A 20 -3.60 8.47 11.60
C ALA A 20 -4.03 7.67 12.83
N ASN A 21 -5.33 7.50 12.97
CA ASN A 21 -5.97 6.59 13.89
C ASN A 21 -7.01 5.77 13.13
N LYS A 22 -7.54 4.71 13.77
CA LYS A 22 -8.50 3.80 13.16
C LYS A 22 -9.68 4.53 12.50
N ASN A 23 -10.32 5.46 13.21
CA ASN A 23 -11.50 6.16 12.72
C ASN A 23 -11.20 7.02 11.49
N ASN A 24 -10.09 7.78 11.52
CA ASN A 24 -9.71 8.66 10.41
C ASN A 24 -9.37 7.86 9.14
N VAL A 25 -8.67 6.73 9.31
CA VAL A 25 -8.28 5.87 8.18
C VAL A 25 -9.48 5.09 7.62
N GLU A 26 -10.37 4.59 8.48
CA GLU A 26 -11.61 3.96 8.04
C GLU A 26 -12.54 4.93 7.30
N HIS A 27 -12.61 6.19 7.77
CA HIS A 27 -13.36 7.24 7.09
C HIS A 27 -12.77 7.53 5.70
N LEU A 28 -11.43 7.63 5.58
CA LEU A 28 -10.77 7.74 4.29
C LEU A 28 -11.12 6.55 3.38
N ASN A 29 -11.01 5.31 3.89
CA ASN A 29 -11.28 4.13 3.07
C ASN A 29 -12.73 4.08 2.55
N LYS A 30 -13.69 4.48 3.39
CA LYS A 30 -15.09 4.60 2.99
C LYS A 30 -15.26 5.64 1.89
N PHE A 31 -14.66 6.81 2.06
CA PHE A 31 -14.68 7.87 1.04
C PHE A 31 -14.07 7.38 -0.29
N LEU A 32 -12.93 6.70 -0.24
CA LEU A 32 -12.28 6.08 -1.41
C LEU A 32 -13.14 5.01 -2.08
N SER A 33 -14.17 4.48 -1.42
CA SER A 33 -15.10 3.49 -1.99
C SER A 33 -16.31 4.14 -2.69
N GLU A 34 -16.61 5.40 -2.39
CA GLU A 34 -17.82 6.10 -2.85
C GLU A 34 -17.54 7.11 -3.98
N VAL A 35 -16.33 7.67 -4.03
CA VAL A 35 -15.94 8.69 -5.03
C VAL A 35 -15.78 8.08 -6.43
N PRO A 36 -16.15 8.77 -7.53
CA PRO A 36 -15.93 8.28 -8.89
C PRO A 36 -14.47 7.97 -9.25
N ASP A 37 -14.25 6.91 -10.02
CA ASP A 37 -12.90 6.43 -10.42
C ASP A 37 -12.07 7.52 -11.14
N THR A 38 -12.72 8.36 -11.96
CA THR A 38 -12.05 9.46 -12.68
C THR A 38 -11.43 10.48 -11.73
N ILE A 39 -12.10 10.76 -10.61
CA ILE A 39 -11.62 11.69 -9.59
C ILE A 39 -10.49 11.02 -8.80
N LEU A 40 -10.64 9.74 -8.44
CA LEU A 40 -9.58 8.99 -7.78
C LEU A 40 -8.31 8.93 -8.65
N GLN A 41 -8.45 8.74 -9.96
CA GLN A 41 -7.33 8.73 -10.89
C GLN A 41 -6.67 10.11 -10.99
N GLN A 42 -7.47 11.18 -11.09
CA GLN A 42 -6.97 12.55 -11.19
C GLN A 42 -6.17 12.98 -9.95
N TYR A 43 -6.60 12.53 -8.76
CA TYR A 43 -6.01 12.94 -7.48
C TYR A 43 -5.21 11.83 -6.80
N GLN A 44 -4.87 10.75 -7.52
CA GLN A 44 -4.22 9.56 -6.96
C GLN A 44 -2.99 9.90 -6.12
N ASN A 45 -2.10 10.78 -6.61
CA ASN A 45 -0.88 11.17 -5.89
C ASN A 45 -1.17 11.94 -4.61
N ALA A 46 -2.16 12.83 -4.64
CA ALA A 46 -2.56 13.60 -3.48
C ALA A 46 -3.18 12.71 -2.39
N ILE A 47 -3.80 11.59 -2.77
CA ILE A 47 -4.34 10.58 -1.85
C ILE A 47 -3.22 9.68 -1.30
N ILE A 48 -2.29 9.27 -2.15
CA ILE A 48 -1.17 8.40 -1.76
C ILE A 48 -0.28 9.07 -0.72
N PHE A 49 0.06 10.35 -0.94
CA PHE A 49 1.01 11.09 -0.10
C PHE A 49 0.71 11.02 1.42
N PRO A 50 -0.50 11.36 1.92
CA PRO A 50 -0.79 11.29 3.35
C PRO A 50 -0.74 9.86 3.91
N ILE A 51 -1.08 8.85 3.09
CA ILE A 51 -1.04 7.44 3.49
C ILE A 51 0.42 7.00 3.66
N GLU A 52 1.26 7.29 2.66
CA GLU A 52 2.70 7.01 2.68
C GLU A 52 3.38 7.71 3.86
N PHE A 53 3.12 9.01 4.02
CA PHE A 53 3.66 9.80 5.11
C PHE A 53 3.35 9.15 6.47
N GLN A 54 2.09 8.77 6.69
CA GLN A 54 1.68 8.15 7.95
C GLN A 54 2.23 6.75 8.14
N LEU A 55 2.39 5.95 7.08
CA LEU A 55 3.07 4.66 7.18
C LEU A 55 4.49 4.84 7.74
N HIS A 56 5.22 5.90 7.39
CA HIS A 56 6.54 6.15 7.98
C HIS A 56 6.51 6.61 9.45
N GLN A 57 5.42 7.20 9.92
CA GLN A 57 5.32 7.76 11.28
C GLN A 57 4.70 6.80 12.30
N VAL A 58 3.63 6.08 11.94
CA VAL A 58 2.90 5.25 12.88
C VAL A 58 3.62 3.93 13.17
N SER A 59 3.72 3.56 14.44
CA SER A 59 4.24 2.25 14.87
C SER A 59 3.14 1.22 15.11
N ASN A 60 1.89 1.66 15.26
CA ASN A 60 0.74 0.79 15.48
C ASN A 60 0.43 -0.02 14.22
N THR A 61 0.59 -1.34 14.30
CA THR A 61 0.41 -2.25 13.16
C THR A 61 -1.03 -2.35 12.67
N GLU A 62 -2.04 -2.16 13.53
CA GLU A 62 -3.46 -2.13 13.12
C GLU A 62 -3.71 -0.89 12.25
N VAL A 63 -3.19 0.27 12.66
CA VAL A 63 -3.31 1.51 11.86
C VAL A 63 -2.53 1.38 10.54
N GLN A 64 -1.32 0.81 10.57
CA GLN A 64 -0.56 0.52 9.35
C GLN A 64 -1.34 -0.40 8.40
N GLN A 65 -1.97 -1.45 8.92
CA GLN A 65 -2.81 -2.35 8.13
C GLN A 65 -3.94 -1.58 7.45
N LYS A 66 -4.68 -0.74 8.19
CA LYS A 66 -5.77 0.08 7.62
C LYS A 66 -5.30 1.07 6.56
N LEU A 67 -4.12 1.66 6.74
CA LEU A 67 -3.52 2.54 5.74
C LEU A 67 -3.21 1.77 4.43
N ILE A 68 -2.73 0.54 4.54
CA ILE A 68 -2.48 -0.32 3.37
C ILE A 68 -3.79 -0.76 2.72
N GLU A 69 -4.84 -1.05 3.51
CA GLU A 69 -6.18 -1.32 2.98
C GLU A 69 -6.72 -0.12 2.15
N CYS A 70 -6.44 1.13 2.54
CA CYS A 70 -6.76 2.30 1.71
C CYS A 70 -6.03 2.29 0.35
N LEU A 71 -4.75 1.91 0.32
CA LEU A 71 -4.00 1.78 -0.94
C LEU A 71 -4.60 0.69 -1.82
N ILE A 72 -4.98 -0.46 -1.24
CA ILE A 72 -5.65 -1.55 -1.98
C ILE A 72 -6.94 -1.04 -2.62
N THR A 73 -7.79 -0.34 -1.85
CA THR A 73 -9.04 0.25 -2.36
C THR A 73 -8.77 1.22 -3.50
N LEU A 74 -7.77 2.09 -3.36
CA LEU A 74 -7.38 3.06 -4.39
C LEU A 74 -6.90 2.34 -5.66
N PHE A 75 -5.98 1.39 -5.55
CA PHE A 75 -5.38 0.71 -6.71
C PHE A 75 -6.38 -0.17 -7.44
N LYS A 76 -7.32 -0.82 -6.74
CA LYS A 76 -8.40 -1.57 -7.40
C LYS A 76 -9.26 -0.71 -8.33
N ARG A 77 -9.29 0.61 -8.12
CA ARG A 77 -10.15 1.55 -8.83
C ARG A 77 -9.39 2.53 -9.74
N THR A 78 -8.07 2.51 -9.69
CA THR A 78 -7.20 3.41 -10.47
C THR A 78 -6.11 2.61 -11.18
N TYR A 79 -5.30 3.28 -11.99
CA TYR A 79 -4.10 2.74 -12.62
C TYR A 79 -2.88 3.57 -12.21
N ILE A 80 -1.75 2.90 -12.03
CA ILE A 80 -0.45 3.53 -11.76
C ILE A 80 0.19 3.85 -13.10
N THR A 81 0.34 5.15 -13.36
CA THR A 81 0.84 5.69 -14.64
C THR A 81 2.25 6.29 -14.51
N SER A 82 2.78 6.38 -13.28
CA SER A 82 4.12 6.90 -13.01
C SER A 82 5.00 5.83 -12.40
N LEU A 83 6.18 5.67 -12.98
CA LEU A 83 7.22 4.79 -12.44
C LEU A 83 7.66 5.21 -11.03
N GLU A 84 7.73 6.52 -10.78
CA GLU A 84 8.15 7.03 -9.48
C GLU A 84 7.21 6.56 -8.37
N ILE A 85 5.89 6.66 -8.58
CA ILE A 85 4.89 6.16 -7.64
C ILE A 85 5.08 4.66 -7.39
N PHE A 86 5.25 3.90 -8.47
CA PHE A 86 5.41 2.46 -8.37
C PHE A 86 6.61 2.08 -7.50
N ILE A 87 7.75 2.74 -7.71
CA ILE A 87 8.99 2.50 -6.94
C ILE A 87 8.80 2.89 -5.47
N HIS A 88 8.26 4.07 -5.19
CA HIS A 88 8.05 4.55 -3.83
C HIS A 88 7.12 3.62 -3.04
N ILE A 89 5.96 3.28 -3.59
CA ILE A 89 5.01 2.38 -2.94
C ILE A 89 5.63 0.99 -2.72
N SER A 90 6.34 0.45 -3.71
CA SER A 90 7.01 -0.84 -3.58
C SER A 90 8.00 -0.85 -2.41
N ARG A 91 8.75 0.24 -2.25
CA ARG A 91 9.68 0.41 -1.13
C ARG A 91 8.94 0.52 0.21
N VAL A 92 7.90 1.32 0.28
CA VAL A 92 7.08 1.50 1.49
C VAL A 92 6.52 0.14 1.96
N LEU A 93 5.97 -0.65 1.03
CA LEU A 93 5.42 -1.98 1.28
C LEU A 93 6.52 -2.96 1.75
N TYR A 94 7.66 -2.99 1.05
CA TYR A 94 8.81 -3.80 1.45
C TYR A 94 9.26 -3.49 2.88
N GLU A 95 9.37 -2.21 3.23
CA GLU A 95 9.78 -1.76 4.57
C GLU A 95 8.77 -2.16 5.66
N ARG A 96 7.52 -2.53 5.35
CA ARG A 96 6.57 -3.00 6.37
C ARG A 96 6.88 -4.41 6.85
N ILE A 97 7.37 -5.25 5.95
CA ILE A 97 7.59 -6.68 6.20
C ILE A 97 9.07 -7.08 6.24
N SER A 98 9.99 -6.20 5.86
CA SER A 98 11.44 -6.43 5.92
C SER A 98 12.14 -5.56 6.97
N SER A 99 13.10 -6.12 7.71
CA SER A 99 13.85 -5.42 8.77
C SER A 99 15.00 -4.53 8.28
N GLY A 100 15.19 -4.43 6.97
CA GLY A 100 15.86 -3.29 6.33
C GLY A 100 17.36 -3.10 6.63
N LYS A 101 18.11 -4.13 7.01
CA LYS A 101 19.56 -4.03 7.29
C LYS A 101 20.40 -4.95 6.41
N GLY A 102 20.39 -4.71 5.10
CA GLY A 102 21.26 -5.41 4.13
C GLY A 102 20.92 -6.89 3.88
N GLU A 103 20.36 -7.58 4.87
CA GLU A 103 19.81 -8.92 4.76
C GLU A 103 18.28 -8.84 4.63
N VAL A 104 17.74 -9.61 3.69
CA VAL A 104 16.29 -9.69 3.47
C VAL A 104 15.70 -10.61 4.53
N VAL A 105 15.40 -10.01 5.70
CA VAL A 105 14.87 -10.71 6.87
C VAL A 105 13.45 -10.24 7.15
N LEU A 106 12.55 -11.22 7.37
CA LEU A 106 11.16 -10.95 7.70
C LEU A 106 11.04 -10.29 9.08
N LYS A 107 10.28 -9.19 9.14
CA LYS A 107 9.86 -8.59 10.40
C LYS A 107 8.90 -9.50 11.15
N LYS A 108 9.02 -9.52 12.48
CA LYS A 108 8.04 -10.11 13.39
C LYS A 108 6.84 -9.16 13.56
N VAL A 109 5.99 -9.10 12.55
CA VAL A 109 4.73 -8.34 12.53
C VAL A 109 3.53 -9.29 12.46
N PRO A 110 2.31 -8.84 12.83
CA PRO A 110 1.09 -9.65 12.72
C PRO A 110 0.86 -10.17 11.30
N GLU A 111 0.22 -11.33 11.20
CA GLU A 111 -0.06 -12.00 9.92
C GLU A 111 -0.99 -11.17 9.04
N GLU A 112 -1.95 -10.48 9.65
CA GLU A 112 -2.92 -9.60 8.98
C GLU A 112 -2.23 -8.44 8.25
N LEU A 113 -1.16 -7.90 8.84
CA LEU A 113 -0.36 -6.85 8.20
C LEU A 113 0.44 -7.42 7.02
N LYS A 114 1.02 -8.62 7.15
CA LYS A 114 1.75 -9.29 6.05
C LYS A 114 0.80 -9.57 4.89
N LEU A 115 -0.39 -10.09 5.17
CA LEU A 115 -1.42 -10.36 4.18
C LEU A 115 -1.81 -9.08 3.43
N SER A 116 -2.11 -8.00 4.16
CA SER A 116 -2.48 -6.71 3.56
C SER A 116 -1.36 -6.17 2.67
N VAL A 117 -0.09 -6.31 3.09
CA VAL A 117 1.06 -5.93 2.27
C VAL A 117 1.11 -6.74 0.97
N VAL A 118 0.96 -8.05 1.03
CA VAL A 118 0.98 -8.92 -0.16
C VAL A 118 -0.19 -8.61 -1.09
N GLU A 119 -1.39 -8.42 -0.56
CA GLU A 119 -2.56 -8.02 -1.36
C GLU A 119 -2.34 -6.66 -2.04
N CYS A 120 -1.73 -5.71 -1.34
CA CYS A 120 -1.38 -4.41 -1.92
C CYS A 120 -0.30 -4.51 -3.00
N ILE A 121 0.68 -5.41 -2.86
CA ILE A 121 1.68 -5.68 -3.90
C ILE A 121 0.99 -6.23 -5.16
N ILE A 122 0.07 -7.19 -4.99
CA ILE A 122 -0.69 -7.75 -6.10
C ILE A 122 -1.52 -6.66 -6.78
N ALA A 123 -2.24 -5.84 -6.02
CA ALA A 123 -3.03 -4.74 -6.54
C ALA A 123 -2.14 -3.73 -7.30
N LEU A 124 -0.98 -3.36 -6.74
CA LEU A 124 -0.02 -2.47 -7.37
C LEU A 124 0.42 -3.00 -8.73
N ILE A 125 0.93 -4.24 -8.80
CA ILE A 125 1.45 -4.84 -10.04
C ILE A 125 0.33 -4.99 -11.08
N THR A 126 -0.83 -5.50 -10.69
CA THR A 126 -1.96 -5.77 -11.61
C THR A 126 -2.65 -4.51 -12.10
N ARG A 127 -2.47 -3.39 -11.39
CA ARG A 127 -3.09 -2.09 -11.70
C ARG A 127 -2.06 -1.06 -12.15
N THR A 128 -0.91 -1.50 -12.64
CA THR A 128 0.10 -0.63 -13.26
C THR A 128 -0.02 -0.67 -14.78
N GLU A 129 0.11 0.48 -15.44
CA GLU A 129 0.09 0.53 -16.90
C GLU A 129 1.27 -0.22 -17.51
N HIS A 130 1.04 -0.81 -18.69
CA HIS A 130 2.08 -1.56 -19.40
C HIS A 130 3.33 -0.71 -19.69
N SER A 131 3.18 0.57 -20.01
CA SER A 131 4.29 1.51 -20.21
C SER A 131 5.25 1.54 -19.02
N VAL A 132 4.69 1.66 -17.81
CA VAL A 132 5.43 1.66 -16.55
C VAL A 132 6.07 0.29 -16.28
N LEU A 133 5.31 -0.80 -16.48
CA LEU A 133 5.84 -2.17 -16.32
C LEU A 133 7.01 -2.46 -17.28
N TYR A 134 6.93 -2.02 -18.53
CA TYR A 134 8.02 -2.17 -19.50
C TYR A 134 9.28 -1.43 -19.03
N GLU A 135 9.14 -0.24 -18.46
CA GLU A 135 10.27 0.51 -17.92
C GLU A 135 10.89 -0.20 -16.71
N ILE A 136 10.08 -0.77 -15.82
CA ILE A 136 10.54 -1.55 -14.66
C ILE A 136 11.29 -2.80 -15.09
N TYR A 137 10.76 -3.56 -16.06
CA TYR A 137 11.37 -4.80 -16.54
C TYR A 137 12.53 -4.57 -17.51
N SER A 138 12.90 -3.31 -17.77
CA SER A 138 14.11 -2.99 -18.52
C SER A 138 15.37 -3.50 -17.80
N ARG A 139 16.43 -3.75 -18.58
CA ARG A 139 17.73 -4.20 -18.05
C ARG A 139 18.31 -3.24 -17.02
N GLU A 140 17.99 -1.96 -17.12
CA GLU A 140 18.51 -0.93 -16.21
C GLU A 140 17.79 -0.95 -14.85
N ARG A 141 16.51 -1.36 -14.80
CA ARG A 141 15.64 -1.12 -13.64
C ARG A 141 15.02 -2.38 -13.03
N TYR A 142 15.18 -3.55 -13.63
CA TYR A 142 14.58 -4.80 -13.09
C TYR A 142 15.00 -5.09 -11.65
N HIS A 143 16.20 -4.66 -11.26
CA HIS A 143 16.74 -4.81 -9.91
C HIS A 143 15.89 -4.12 -8.83
N LEU A 144 15.10 -3.10 -9.19
CA LEU A 144 14.22 -2.38 -8.27
C LEU A 144 13.06 -3.26 -7.78
N MET A 145 12.68 -4.29 -8.54
CA MET A 145 11.63 -5.25 -8.16
C MET A 145 12.14 -6.48 -7.43
N SER A 146 13.43 -6.79 -7.54
CA SER A 146 14.03 -7.97 -6.91
C SER A 146 13.75 -8.07 -5.41
N PRO A 147 13.86 -7.00 -4.59
CA PRO A 147 13.58 -7.10 -3.15
C PRO A 147 12.13 -7.46 -2.84
N LEU A 148 11.19 -6.93 -3.63
CA LEU A 148 9.75 -7.16 -3.45
C LEU A 148 9.38 -8.61 -3.79
N ILE A 149 9.90 -9.13 -4.92
CA ILE A 149 9.69 -10.52 -5.32
C ILE A 149 10.33 -11.48 -4.30
N PHE A 150 11.54 -11.18 -3.85
CA PHE A 150 12.26 -12.00 -2.89
C PHE A 150 11.52 -12.07 -1.55
N ILE A 151 11.05 -10.94 -1.00
CA ILE A 151 10.35 -10.95 0.30
C ILE A 151 9.02 -11.71 0.22
N CYS A 152 8.29 -11.62 -0.90
CA CYS A 152 7.07 -12.41 -1.11
C CYS A 152 7.40 -13.91 -1.18
N THR A 153 8.48 -14.29 -1.84
CA THR A 153 8.94 -15.69 -1.91
C THR A 153 9.35 -16.20 -0.53
N LEU A 154 10.04 -15.37 0.25
CA LEU A 154 10.45 -15.70 1.61
C LEU A 154 9.24 -15.85 2.53
N LEU A 155 8.25 -14.97 2.44
CA LEU A 155 6.97 -15.11 3.15
C LEU A 155 6.30 -16.44 2.82
N ALA A 156 6.17 -16.77 1.54
CA ALA A 156 5.53 -18.03 1.12
C ALA A 156 6.26 -19.29 1.63
N LYS A 157 7.58 -19.19 1.88
CA LYS A 157 8.40 -20.28 2.40
C LYS A 157 8.31 -20.41 3.93
N GLU A 158 8.35 -19.29 4.64
CA GLU A 158 8.47 -19.26 6.11
C GLU A 158 7.11 -19.24 6.82
N GLU A 159 6.09 -18.61 6.24
CA GLU A 159 4.73 -18.63 6.79
C GLU A 159 4.12 -20.02 6.64
N LYS A 160 3.77 -20.62 7.77
CA LYS A 160 3.13 -21.92 7.83
C LYS A 160 1.79 -21.77 8.51
N LEU A 161 0.77 -22.46 8.00
CA LEU A 161 -0.56 -22.51 8.59
C LEU A 161 -0.46 -22.84 10.10
N VAL A 162 -0.81 -21.86 10.93
CA VAL A 162 -0.93 -22.08 12.38
C VAL A 162 -2.20 -22.89 12.60
N LYS A 163 -2.05 -24.17 12.99
CA LYS A 163 -3.19 -24.97 13.44
C LYS A 163 -3.72 -24.38 14.74
N LEU A 164 -4.84 -23.65 14.66
CA LEU A 164 -5.57 -23.18 15.82
C LEU A 164 -6.05 -24.40 16.62
N ARG A 165 -5.45 -24.62 17.80
CA ARG A 165 -5.93 -25.63 18.75
C ARG A 165 -7.05 -25.01 19.58
N PHE A 166 -8.29 -25.36 19.27
CA PHE A 166 -9.41 -25.12 20.17
C PHE A 166 -9.19 -25.96 21.44
N LYS A 167 -8.84 -25.32 22.56
CA LYS A 167 -8.98 -25.93 23.87
C LYS A 167 -10.47 -25.93 24.21
N ARG A 168 -11.08 -27.12 24.26
CA ARG A 168 -12.37 -27.35 24.90
C ARG A 168 -12.23 -27.21 26.41
#